data_AF-A0A7W1KJ00-F1
#
_entry.id   AF-A0A7W1KJ00-F1
#
_cell.length_a   1.000
_cell.length_b   1.000
_cell.length_c   1.000
_cell.angle_alpha   90.00
_cell.angle_beta   90.00
_cell.angle_gamma   90.00
#
_symmetry.space_group_name_H-M   'P 1'
#
loop_
_entity.id
_entity.type
_entity.pdbx_description
1 polymer ?
#
loop_
_entity_poly.entity_id
_entity_poly.type
_entity_poly.pdbx_seq_one_letter_code
_entity_poly.pdbx_strand_id
1 'polypeptide(L)'
;MHGISRLHAAAVGDALVDRRLIVEESGVYRCAHPVIAHVVRDALTAARRREVHRALALALERLTSPEDATETAREIARHADRGEEPALAYRFALVASEGAVERYAFAEALSWLDLGASNARGFAEADAVNRLTADVLEAAGWSEIPPLTKLGGPITRELEREDFDLPVRN
;
A
#
# COMPACT_ATOMS: atom_id res chain seq x y z
N MET A 1 -7.50 22.26 8.24
CA MET A 1 -8.40 21.09 8.15
C MET A 1 -9.25 21.04 9.41
N HIS A 2 -10.57 21.11 9.28
CA HIS A 2 -11.45 20.80 10.42
C HIS A 2 -11.39 19.30 10.64
N GLY A 3 -10.76 18.86 11.71
CA GLY A 3 -10.73 17.45 12.08
C GLY A 3 -12.14 16.94 12.30
N ILE A 4 -12.48 15.80 11.71
CA ILE A 4 -13.72 15.10 12.04
C ILE A 4 -13.64 14.75 13.53
N SER A 5 -14.65 15.13 14.31
CA SER A 5 -14.73 14.75 15.72
C SER A 5 -14.69 13.22 15.84
N ARG A 6 -13.94 12.68 16.82
CA ARG A 6 -13.90 11.23 17.10
C ARG A 6 -15.30 10.63 17.24
N LEU A 7 -16.24 11.39 17.81
CA LEU A 7 -17.63 10.97 17.94
C LEU A 7 -18.34 10.84 16.59
N HIS A 8 -18.05 11.73 15.63
CA HIS A 8 -18.62 11.64 14.29
C HIS A 8 -18.02 10.45 13.53
N ALA A 9 -16.72 10.20 13.67
CA ALA A 9 -16.09 9.03 13.06
C ALA A 9 -16.68 7.72 13.61
N ALA A 10 -16.87 7.62 14.93
CA ALA A 10 -17.54 6.48 15.56
C ALA A 10 -18.98 6.30 15.05
N ALA A 11 -19.77 7.38 15.01
CA ALA A 11 -21.15 7.32 14.51
C ALA A 11 -21.24 6.89 13.04
N VAL A 12 -20.27 7.28 12.20
CA VAL A 12 -20.16 6.78 10.81
C VAL A 12 -19.80 5.30 10.79
N GLY A 13 -18.87 4.86 11.65
CA GLY A 13 -18.53 3.45 11.84
C GLY A 13 -19.75 2.60 12.19
N ASP A 14 -20.48 2.99 13.24
CA ASP A 14 -21.70 2.33 13.69
C ASP A 14 -22.74 2.23 12.56
N ALA A 15 -22.95 3.33 11.84
CA ALA A 15 -23.90 3.36 10.73
C ALA A 15 -23.52 2.42 9.56
N LEU A 16 -22.23 2.16 9.35
CA LEU A 16 -21.73 1.23 8.34
C LEU A 16 -21.81 -0.23 8.82
N VAL A 17 -21.57 -0.48 10.11
CA VAL A 17 -21.74 -1.79 10.75
C VAL A 17 -23.21 -2.20 10.73
N ASP A 18 -24.13 -1.32 11.10
CA ASP A 18 -25.58 -1.55 11.08
C ASP A 18 -26.09 -1.95 9.69
N ARG A 19 -25.47 -1.40 8.65
CA ARG A 19 -25.78 -1.70 7.24
C ARG A 19 -25.06 -2.93 6.69
N ARG A 20 -24.26 -3.62 7.53
CA ARG A 20 -23.42 -4.77 7.15
C ARG A 20 -22.43 -4.46 6.01
N LEU A 21 -22.00 -3.21 5.91
CA LEU A 21 -21.01 -2.79 4.92
C LEU A 21 -19.58 -3.01 5.43
N ILE A 22 -19.39 -2.83 6.72
CA ILE A 22 -18.15 -3.13 7.45
C ILE A 22 -18.49 -4.01 8.65
N VAL A 23 -17.48 -4.70 9.17
CA VAL A 23 -17.53 -5.37 10.47
C VAL A 23 -16.43 -4.78 11.36
N GLU A 24 -16.72 -4.68 12.66
CA GLU A 24 -15.76 -4.26 13.67
C GLU A 24 -15.27 -5.48 14.45
N GLU A 25 -13.95 -5.70 14.46
CA GLU A 25 -13.30 -6.79 15.19
C GLU A 25 -12.10 -6.24 15.96
N SER A 26 -12.11 -6.39 17.28
CA SER A 26 -11.05 -5.88 18.17
C SER A 26 -10.76 -4.38 17.97
N GLY A 27 -11.79 -3.58 17.70
CA GLY A 27 -11.65 -2.14 17.44
C GLY A 27 -11.11 -1.78 16.05
N VAL A 28 -11.00 -2.76 15.15
CA VAL A 28 -10.58 -2.57 13.75
C VAL A 28 -11.78 -2.74 12.84
N TYR A 29 -11.98 -1.78 11.94
CA TYR A 29 -13.00 -1.87 10.90
C TYR A 29 -12.45 -2.53 9.64
N ARG A 30 -13.17 -3.53 9.14
CA ARG A 30 -12.89 -4.17 7.84
C ARG A 30 -14.15 -4.24 7.01
N CYS A 31 -14.02 -4.16 5.68
CA CYS A 31 -15.17 -4.38 4.80
C CYS A 31 -15.73 -5.78 5.04
N ALA A 32 -17.07 -5.88 5.18
CA ALA A 32 -17.72 -7.16 5.44
C ALA A 32 -17.48 -8.18 4.31
N HIS A 33 -17.25 -7.69 3.09
CA HIS A 33 -16.90 -8.48 1.94
C HIS A 33 -15.89 -7.74 1.04
N PRO A 34 -14.91 -8.42 0.41
CA PRO A 34 -13.92 -7.77 -0.48
C PRO A 34 -14.55 -6.97 -1.63
N VAL A 35 -15.70 -7.41 -2.13
CA VAL A 35 -16.46 -6.73 -3.20
C VAL A 35 -16.91 -5.32 -2.79
N ILE A 36 -17.25 -5.10 -1.53
CA ILE A 36 -17.64 -3.77 -1.05
C ILE A 36 -16.47 -2.81 -1.21
N ALA A 37 -15.27 -3.24 -0.81
CA ALA A 37 -14.06 -2.44 -0.96
C ALA A 37 -13.76 -2.15 -2.44
N HIS A 38 -13.95 -3.13 -3.33
CA HIS A 38 -13.80 -2.96 -4.77
C HIS A 38 -14.79 -1.93 -5.34
N VAL A 39 -16.10 -2.10 -5.07
CA VAL A 39 -17.15 -1.19 -5.55
C VAL A 39 -16.93 0.23 -5.04
N VAL A 40 -16.57 0.40 -3.76
CA VAL A 40 -16.27 1.72 -3.19
C VAL A 40 -15.08 2.35 -3.89
N ARG A 41 -13.99 1.61 -4.10
CA ARG A 41 -12.82 2.13 -4.83
C ARG A 41 -13.19 2.55 -6.25
N ASP A 42 -13.98 1.75 -6.96
CA ASP A 42 -14.37 2.02 -8.35
C ASP A 42 -15.39 3.14 -8.52
N ALA A 43 -16.23 3.37 -7.51
CA ALA A 43 -17.09 4.53 -7.48
C ALA A 43 -16.32 5.85 -7.32
N LEU A 44 -15.06 5.83 -6.84
CA LEU A 44 -14.23 7.03 -6.75
C LEU A 44 -13.62 7.37 -8.11
N THR A 45 -13.73 8.65 -8.47
CA THR A 45 -12.96 9.21 -9.59
C THR A 45 -11.46 9.02 -9.34
N ALA A 46 -10.66 8.98 -10.42
CA ALA A 46 -9.21 8.86 -10.31
C ALA A 46 -8.61 9.96 -9.41
N ALA A 47 -9.06 11.21 -9.56
CA ALA A 47 -8.62 12.32 -8.73
C ALA A 47 -8.96 12.11 -7.23
N ARG A 48 -10.17 11.63 -6.91
CA ARG A 48 -10.56 11.38 -5.52
C ARG A 48 -9.81 10.20 -4.92
N ARG A 49 -9.57 9.15 -5.71
CA ARG A 49 -8.78 7.97 -5.31
C ARG A 49 -7.35 8.35 -4.95
N ARG A 50 -6.71 9.18 -5.80
CA ARG A 50 -5.38 9.75 -5.52
C ARG A 50 -5.36 10.58 -4.24
N GLU A 51 -6.33 11.47 -4.07
CA GLU A 51 -6.43 12.31 -2.86
C GLU A 51 -6.60 11.47 -1.58
N VAL A 52 -7.41 10.41 -1.64
CA VAL A 52 -7.55 9.48 -0.51
C VAL A 52 -6.22 8.80 -0.18
N HIS A 53 -5.50 8.29 -1.19
CA HIS A 53 -4.19 7.68 -0.99
C HIS A 53 -3.15 8.67 -0.44
N ARG A 54 -3.10 9.89 -0.97
CA ARG A 54 -2.27 10.98 -0.46
C ARG A 54 -2.58 11.28 1.01
N ALA A 55 -3.85 11.43 1.34
CA ALA A 55 -4.29 11.72 2.71
C ALA A 55 -3.92 10.58 3.68
N LEU A 56 -4.07 9.32 3.25
CA LEU A 56 -3.66 8.14 4.03
C LEU A 56 -2.15 8.11 4.27
N ALA A 57 -1.34 8.31 3.22
CA ALA A 57 0.11 8.31 3.33
C ALA A 57 0.61 9.37 4.33
N LEU A 58 0.09 10.60 4.19
CA LEU A 58 0.45 11.71 5.07
C LEU A 58 -0.09 11.53 6.50
N ALA A 59 -1.22 10.84 6.68
CA ALA A 59 -1.75 10.55 8.01
C ALA A 59 -0.92 9.48 8.71
N LEU A 60 -0.61 8.38 8.01
CA LEU A 60 0.25 7.31 8.52
C LEU A 60 1.62 7.86 8.88
N GLU A 61 2.27 8.62 8.01
CA GLU A 61 3.59 9.20 8.30
C GLU A 61 3.61 10.09 9.56
N ARG A 62 2.54 10.84 9.81
CA ARG A 62 2.43 11.67 11.02
C ARG A 62 2.12 10.88 12.30
N LEU A 63 1.48 9.73 12.18
CA LEU A 63 1.01 8.92 13.32
C LEU A 63 1.99 7.81 13.68
N THR A 64 2.81 7.37 12.72
CA THR A 64 3.85 6.37 12.90
C THR A 64 4.90 6.87 13.88
N SER A 65 5.14 6.10 14.93
CA SER A 65 6.29 6.30 15.81
C SER A 65 7.57 5.82 15.12
N PRO A 66 8.76 6.33 15.50
CA PRO A 66 10.02 5.80 14.98
C PRO A 66 10.21 4.30 15.20
N GLU A 67 9.63 3.75 16.27
CA GLU A 67 9.71 2.32 16.61
C GLU A 67 8.86 1.46 15.67
N ASP A 68 7.73 1.99 15.17
CA ASP A 68 6.80 1.29 14.27
C ASP A 68 7.08 1.59 12.78
N ALA A 69 8.15 2.32 12.48
CA ALA A 69 8.45 2.82 11.14
C ALA A 69 8.60 1.68 10.12
N THR A 70 9.29 0.60 10.49
CA THR A 70 9.50 -0.56 9.60
C THR A 70 8.20 -1.32 9.32
N GLU A 71 7.33 -1.47 10.32
CA GLU A 71 6.05 -2.18 10.16
C GLU A 71 5.11 -1.43 9.22
N THR A 72 5.00 -0.11 9.42
CA THR A 72 4.08 0.77 8.67
C THR A 72 4.67 1.26 7.34
N ALA A 73 5.98 1.16 7.12
CA ALA A 73 6.67 1.64 5.91
C ALA A 73 6.03 1.11 4.61
N ARG A 74 5.65 -0.17 4.60
CA ARG A 74 5.03 -0.82 3.43
C ARG A 74 3.69 -0.19 3.06
N GLU A 75 2.91 0.21 4.05
CA GLU A 75 1.62 0.87 3.83
C GLU A 75 1.80 2.33 3.39
N ILE A 76 2.73 3.03 4.05
CA ILE A 76 3.06 4.42 3.70
C ILE A 76 3.56 4.49 2.26
N ALA A 77 4.52 3.65 1.86
CA ALA A 77 5.06 3.63 0.50
C ALA A 77 3.98 3.39 -0.56
N ARG A 78 3.11 2.38 -0.32
CA ARG A 78 2.00 2.03 -1.23
C ARG A 78 0.96 3.14 -1.38
N HIS A 79 0.67 3.87 -0.31
CA HIS A 79 -0.27 4.98 -0.34
C HIS A 79 0.36 6.24 -0.90
N ALA A 80 1.64 6.49 -0.65
CA ALA A 80 2.36 7.63 -1.19
C ALA A 80 2.51 7.53 -2.71
N ASP A 81 2.86 6.35 -3.23
CA ASP A 81 2.96 6.08 -4.67
C ASP A 81 1.62 6.34 -5.39
N ARG A 82 0.54 5.69 -4.92
CA ARG A 82 -0.82 5.91 -5.46
C ARG A 82 -1.38 7.31 -5.21
N GLY A 83 -0.82 8.03 -4.25
CA GLY A 83 -1.18 9.40 -3.87
C GLY A 83 -0.37 10.48 -4.57
N GLU A 84 0.54 10.10 -5.48
CA GLU A 84 1.46 11.02 -6.17
C GLU A 84 2.33 11.86 -5.21
N GLU A 85 2.84 11.20 -4.14
CA GLU A 85 3.80 11.75 -3.17
C GLU A 85 5.18 11.08 -3.32
N PRO A 86 5.92 11.34 -4.41
CA PRO A 86 7.08 10.50 -4.76
C PRO A 86 8.23 10.61 -3.76
N ALA A 87 8.46 11.76 -3.12
CA ALA A 87 9.49 11.87 -2.09
C ALA A 87 9.18 11.00 -0.86
N LEU A 88 7.89 10.91 -0.50
CA LEU A 88 7.45 10.06 0.61
C LEU A 88 7.46 8.58 0.22
N ALA A 89 7.02 8.27 -1.00
CA ALA A 89 7.03 6.92 -1.56
C ALA A 89 8.45 6.37 -1.63
N TYR A 90 9.38 7.14 -2.20
CA TYR A 90 10.81 6.81 -2.27
C TYR A 90 11.37 6.48 -0.87
N ARG A 91 11.22 7.41 0.08
CA ARG A 91 11.79 7.26 1.43
C ARG A 91 11.30 5.99 2.11
N PHE A 92 9.99 5.75 2.12
CA PHE A 92 9.43 4.58 2.81
C PHE A 92 9.56 3.28 2.03
N ALA A 93 9.76 3.34 0.70
CA ALA A 93 10.14 2.17 -0.09
C ALA A 93 11.50 1.62 0.34
N LEU A 94 12.47 2.50 0.62
CA LEU A 94 13.79 2.07 1.12
C LEU A 94 13.69 1.40 2.49
N VAL A 95 12.94 2.00 3.42
CA VAL A 95 12.70 1.40 4.75
C VAL A 95 11.97 0.06 4.65
N ALA A 96 10.97 -0.04 3.76
CA ALA A 96 10.25 -1.27 3.51
C ALA A 96 11.16 -2.36 2.91
N SER A 97 12.07 -1.98 2.01
CA SER A 97 13.09 -2.87 1.46
C SER A 97 14.03 -3.38 2.54
N GLU A 98 14.56 -2.49 3.37
CA GLU A 98 15.45 -2.85 4.49
C GLU A 98 14.77 -3.86 5.44
N GLY A 99 13.54 -3.56 5.89
CA GLY A 99 12.78 -4.49 6.73
C GLY A 99 12.38 -5.80 6.05
N ALA A 100 12.38 -5.86 4.71
CA ALA A 100 12.22 -7.11 3.97
C ALA A 100 13.53 -7.91 3.92
N VAL A 101 14.68 -7.24 3.75
CA VAL A 101 16.01 -7.85 3.81
C VAL A 101 16.27 -8.48 5.19
N GLU A 102 15.95 -7.77 6.27
CA GLU A 102 16.12 -8.28 7.65
C GLU A 102 15.36 -9.60 7.91
N ARG A 103 14.24 -9.80 7.20
CA ARG A 103 13.41 -11.02 7.26
C ARG A 103 13.72 -12.01 6.14
N TYR A 104 14.82 -11.84 5.42
CA TYR A 104 15.26 -12.66 4.28
C TYR A 104 14.23 -12.73 3.13
N ALA A 105 13.35 -11.73 3.01
CA ALA A 105 12.34 -11.63 1.96
C ALA A 105 12.89 -10.85 0.75
N PHE A 106 13.96 -11.36 0.13
CA PHE A 106 14.71 -10.62 -0.91
C PHE A 106 13.87 -10.23 -2.14
N ALA A 107 12.93 -11.08 -2.59
CA ALA A 107 12.03 -10.71 -3.67
C ALA A 107 11.06 -9.57 -3.28
N GLU A 108 10.62 -9.52 -2.02
CA GLU A 108 9.82 -8.42 -1.48
C GLU A 108 10.67 -7.14 -1.44
N ALA A 109 11.93 -7.24 -0.99
CA ALA A 109 12.87 -6.11 -0.97
C ALA A 109 13.09 -5.50 -2.35
N LEU A 110 13.37 -6.33 -3.37
CA LEU A 110 13.53 -5.86 -4.75
C LEU A 110 12.27 -5.20 -5.30
N SER A 111 11.08 -5.71 -4.94
CA SER A 111 9.81 -5.09 -5.33
C SER A 111 9.62 -3.70 -4.70
N TRP A 112 10.13 -3.50 -3.48
CA TRP A 112 10.15 -2.18 -2.85
C TRP A 112 11.16 -1.25 -3.50
N LEU A 113 12.34 -1.75 -3.87
CA LEU A 113 13.34 -0.96 -4.60
C LEU A 113 12.85 -0.54 -6.00
N ASP A 114 12.08 -1.37 -6.70
CA ASP A 114 11.43 -0.99 -7.97
C ASP A 114 10.43 0.17 -7.80
N LEU A 115 9.63 0.13 -6.73
CA LEU A 115 8.76 1.25 -6.35
C LEU A 115 9.58 2.51 -6.01
N GLY A 116 10.69 2.34 -5.29
CA GLY A 116 11.64 3.41 -4.99
C GLY A 116 12.22 4.04 -6.25
N ALA A 117 12.72 3.23 -7.19
CA ALA A 117 13.25 3.68 -8.48
C ALA A 117 12.21 4.47 -9.28
N SER A 118 10.96 3.98 -9.32
CA SER A 118 9.85 4.64 -10.00
C SER A 118 9.49 6.01 -9.40
N ASN A 119 9.84 6.25 -8.14
CA ASN A 119 9.56 7.49 -7.40
C ASN A 119 10.81 8.37 -7.16
N ALA A 120 11.98 7.96 -7.62
CA ALA A 120 13.23 8.69 -7.43
C ALA A 120 13.23 10.04 -8.16
N ARG A 121 13.63 11.09 -7.44
CA ARG A 121 13.75 12.47 -7.93
C ARG A 121 15.20 12.77 -8.31
N GLY A 122 15.55 12.34 -9.52
CA GLY A 122 16.82 12.67 -10.16
C GLY A 122 17.90 11.61 -9.98
N PHE A 123 19.09 11.93 -10.49
CA PHE A 123 20.17 10.95 -10.68
C PHE A 123 20.69 10.36 -9.36
N ALA A 124 20.84 11.18 -8.32
CA ALA A 124 21.40 10.72 -7.05
C ALA A 124 20.51 9.68 -6.34
N GLU A 125 19.20 9.89 -6.34
CA GLU A 125 18.23 8.95 -5.76
C GLU A 125 18.15 7.66 -6.59
N ALA A 126 18.15 7.78 -7.92
CA ALA A 126 18.16 6.62 -8.81
C ALA A 126 19.43 5.77 -8.65
N ASP A 127 20.61 6.41 -8.56
CA ASP A 127 21.89 5.73 -8.30
C ASP A 127 21.90 5.02 -6.95
N ALA A 128 21.36 5.66 -5.91
CA ALA A 128 21.25 5.04 -4.59
C ALA A 128 20.39 3.76 -4.62
N VAL A 129 19.24 3.79 -5.30
CA VAL A 129 18.39 2.60 -5.47
C VAL A 129 19.10 1.50 -6.26
N ASN A 130 19.84 1.85 -7.31
CA ASN A 130 20.60 0.88 -8.09
C ASN A 130 21.67 0.17 -7.24
N ARG A 131 22.39 0.92 -6.38
CA ARG A 131 23.36 0.34 -5.45
C ARG A 131 22.70 -0.61 -4.46
N LEU A 132 21.60 -0.17 -3.82
CA LEU A 132 20.83 -1.03 -2.91
C LEU A 132 20.29 -2.28 -3.61
N THR A 133 19.88 -2.17 -4.87
CA THR A 133 19.41 -3.31 -5.67
C THR A 133 20.54 -4.33 -5.87
N ALA A 134 21.76 -3.86 -6.19
CA ALA A 134 22.93 -4.71 -6.31
C ALA A 134 23.27 -5.40 -4.97
N ASP A 135 23.23 -4.66 -3.86
CA ASP A 135 23.49 -5.21 -2.51
C ASP A 135 22.49 -6.31 -2.14
N VAL A 136 21.20 -6.11 -2.46
CA VAL A 136 20.15 -7.12 -2.22
C VAL A 136 20.34 -8.36 -3.09
N LEU A 137 20.72 -8.20 -4.36
CA LEU A 137 21.02 -9.32 -5.25
C LEU A 137 22.22 -10.13 -4.77
N GLU A 138 23.29 -9.46 -4.33
CA GLU A 138 24.46 -10.10 -3.74
C GLU A 138 24.09 -10.88 -2.47
N ALA A 139 23.34 -10.25 -1.55
CA ALA A 139 22.89 -10.90 -0.32
C ALA A 139 21.97 -12.12 -0.59
N ALA A 140 21.19 -12.09 -1.66
CA ALA A 140 20.34 -13.20 -2.09
C ALA A 140 21.11 -14.30 -2.86
N GLY A 141 22.35 -14.04 -3.28
CA GLY A 141 23.12 -14.91 -4.16
C GLY A 141 22.56 -14.98 -5.59
N TRP A 142 21.88 -13.93 -6.05
CA TRP A 142 21.23 -13.87 -7.36
C TRP A 142 22.06 -13.06 -8.35
N SER A 143 22.24 -13.60 -9.57
CA SER A 143 22.91 -12.89 -10.66
C SER A 143 22.00 -11.91 -11.40
N GLU A 144 20.68 -12.12 -11.34
CA GLU A 144 19.67 -11.30 -11.98
C GLU A 144 18.43 -11.16 -11.08
N ILE A 145 17.66 -10.09 -11.28
CA ILE A 145 16.40 -9.86 -10.58
C ILE A 145 15.41 -10.95 -11.02
N PRO A 146 14.92 -11.83 -10.12
CA PRO A 146 13.86 -12.76 -10.48
C PRO A 146 12.62 -11.97 -10.92
N PRO A 147 11.74 -12.54 -11.76
CA PRO A 147 10.57 -11.82 -12.25
C PRO A 147 9.81 -11.23 -11.06
N LEU A 148 9.81 -9.90 -10.97
CA LEU A 148 9.13 -9.20 -9.90
C LEU A 148 7.65 -9.51 -10.06
N THR A 149 7.10 -10.32 -9.17
CA THR A 149 5.67 -10.33 -8.97
C THR A 149 5.35 -8.92 -8.55
N LYS A 150 4.72 -8.12 -9.43
CA LYS A 150 4.15 -6.83 -9.02
C LYS A 150 3.51 -7.06 -7.67
N LEU A 151 3.79 -6.19 -6.69
CA LEU A 151 3.05 -6.15 -5.43
C LEU A 151 1.58 -5.83 -5.77
N GLY A 152 0.88 -6.82 -6.32
CA GLY A 152 -0.55 -6.96 -6.24
C GLY A 152 -0.88 -6.92 -4.77
N GLY A 153 -2.04 -6.35 -4.47
CA GLY A 153 -2.52 -6.22 -3.10
C GLY A 153 -2.63 -7.57 -2.38
N PRO A 154 -3.40 -7.65 -1.28
CA PRO A 154 -3.48 -8.86 -0.46
C PRO A 154 -3.65 -10.13 -1.32
N ILE A 155 -3.22 -11.30 -0.81
CA ILE A 155 -3.19 -12.62 -1.49
C ILE A 155 -4.50 -13.00 -2.23
N THR A 156 -5.59 -12.27 -2.01
CA THR A 156 -6.68 -12.13 -2.98
C THR A 156 -6.29 -11.17 -4.12
N ARG A 157 -5.90 -11.69 -5.29
CA ARG A 157 -5.96 -10.96 -6.58
C ARG A 157 -7.12 -9.96 -6.52
N GLU A 158 -6.86 -8.68 -6.81
CA GLU A 158 -7.94 -7.69 -6.89
C GLU A 158 -9.02 -8.27 -7.79
N LEU A 159 -10.23 -8.43 -7.26
CA LEU A 159 -11.35 -8.95 -8.04
C LEU A 159 -11.49 -8.06 -9.26
N GLU A 160 -11.30 -8.63 -10.45
CA GLU A 160 -11.47 -7.94 -11.72
C GLU A 160 -12.94 -8.04 -12.14
N ARG A 161 -13.37 -7.15 -13.04
CA ARG A 161 -14.76 -7.13 -13.51
C ARG A 161 -15.23 -8.49 -14.04
N GLU A 162 -14.32 -9.22 -14.66
CA GLU A 162 -14.51 -10.57 -15.22
C GLU A 162 -14.80 -11.63 -14.15
N ASP A 163 -14.35 -11.43 -12.91
CA ASP A 163 -14.63 -12.34 -11.79
C ASP A 163 -16.10 -12.27 -11.34
N PHE A 164 -16.87 -11.31 -11.85
CA PHE A 164 -18.31 -11.12 -11.58
C PHE A 164 -19.22 -11.62 -12.69
N ASP A 165 -18.68 -12.00 -13.85
CA ASP A 165 -19.47 -12.53 -14.97
C ASP A 165 -19.79 -14.00 -14.69
N LEU A 166 -20.88 -14.24 -13.96
CA LEU A 166 -21.44 -15.58 -13.80
C LEU A 166 -21.93 -16.07 -15.17
N PRO A 167 -21.46 -17.22 -15.69
CA PRO A 167 -21.97 -17.77 -16.94
C PRO A 167 -23.46 -18.11 -16.73
N VAL A 168 -24.32 -17.37 -17.41
CA VAL A 168 -25.74 -17.69 -17.51
C VAL A 168 -25.83 -19.03 -18.24
N ARG A 169 -26.04 -20.11 -17.48
CA ARG A 169 -26.43 -21.39 -18.07
C ARG A 169 -27.85 -21.21 -18.62
N ASN A 170 -27.94 -21.10 -19.95
CA ASN A 170 -29.19 -21.30 -20.69
C ASN A 170 -29.65 -22.75 -20.57
#